data_AF-A0A1Q7HWQ3-F1
#
_entry.id   AF-A0A1Q7HWQ3-F1
#
_cell.length_a   1.000
_cell.length_b   1.000
_cell.length_c   1.000
_cell.angle_alpha   90.00
_cell.angle_beta   90.00
_cell.angle_gamma   90.00
#
_symmetry.space_group_name_H-M   'P 1'
#
loop_
_entity.id
_entity.type
_entity.pdbx_description
1 polymer ?
#
loop_
_entity_poly.entity_id
_entity_poly.type
_entity_poly.pdbx_seq_one_letter_code
_entity_poly.pdbx_strand_id
1 'polypeptide(L)'
;MTRARATLVLLGMFVLGLASGALGMAAFGLHRLHRWGLSHDRMERFVVRRLSHRLDLDDSQRKVLEDVTHRARRQLEAIHDEFQPRVEAVFDQACEELLPVLRPEQRAKLETIRAEARERLRRHGPP
;
A
#
# COMPACT_ATOMS: atom_id res chain seq x y z
N MET A 1 -16.50 -42.83 -18.78
CA MET A 1 -16.51 -41.44 -18.29
C MET A 1 -16.83 -40.51 -19.45
N THR A 2 -17.91 -39.73 -19.36
CA THR A 2 -18.44 -38.96 -20.48
C THR A 2 -17.53 -37.79 -20.83
N ARG A 3 -17.26 -37.59 -22.14
CA ARG A 3 -16.38 -36.55 -22.68
C ARG A 3 -16.63 -35.17 -22.05
N ALA A 4 -17.91 -34.87 -21.74
CA ALA A 4 -18.35 -33.66 -21.04
C ALA A 4 -17.68 -33.44 -19.66
N ARG A 5 -17.45 -34.50 -18.87
CA ARG A 5 -16.77 -34.39 -17.56
C ARG A 5 -15.30 -34.03 -17.73
N ALA A 6 -14.64 -34.60 -18.74
CA ALA A 6 -13.25 -34.29 -19.05
C ALA A 6 -13.08 -32.84 -19.54
N THR A 7 -14.00 -32.36 -20.38
CA THR A 7 -14.00 -30.97 -20.86
C THR A 7 -14.22 -29.98 -19.71
N LEU A 8 -15.08 -30.32 -18.74
CA LEU A 8 -15.39 -29.46 -17.60
C LEU A 8 -14.21 -29.36 -16.62
N VAL A 9 -13.47 -30.45 -16.41
CA VAL A 9 -12.23 -30.44 -15.63
C VAL A 9 -11.12 -29.64 -16.31
N LEU A 10 -10.95 -29.81 -17.63
CA LEU A 10 -9.98 -29.04 -18.43
C LEU A 10 -10.28 -27.54 -18.41
N LEU A 11 -11.55 -27.16 -18.59
CA LEU A 11 -11.98 -25.76 -18.51
C LEU A 11 -11.75 -25.18 -17.11
N GLY A 12 -12.01 -25.97 -16.06
CA GLY A 12 -11.74 -25.58 -14.68
C GLY A 12 -10.26 -25.31 -14.41
N MET A 13 -9.36 -26.18 -14.87
CA MET A 13 -7.90 -25.97 -14.75
C MET A 13 -7.42 -24.75 -15.54
N PHE A 14 -8.00 -24.51 -16.72
CA PHE A 14 -7.65 -23.34 -17.54
C PHE A 14 -8.06 -22.03 -16.84
N VAL A 15 -9.28 -21.97 -16.30
CA VAL A 15 -9.76 -20.81 -15.52
C VAL A 15 -8.92 -20.59 -14.26
N LEU A 16 -8.54 -21.67 -13.55
CA LEU A 16 -7.65 -21.58 -12.39
C LEU A 16 -6.25 -21.06 -12.76
N GLY A 17 -5.70 -21.50 -13.89
CA GLY A 17 -4.42 -21.02 -14.41
C GLY A 17 -4.48 -19.55 -14.80
N LEU A 18 -5.56 -19.12 -15.45
CA LEU A 18 -5.77 -17.73 -15.86
C LEU A 18 -5.97 -16.81 -14.65
N ALA A 19 -6.72 -17.27 -13.63
CA ALA A 19 -6.87 -16.57 -12.37
C ALA A 19 -5.53 -16.44 -11.63
N SER A 20 -4.74 -17.51 -11.57
CA SER A 20 -3.40 -17.49 -10.95
C SER A 20 -2.43 -16.58 -11.70
N GLY A 21 -2.48 -16.57 -13.04
CA GLY A 21 -1.67 -15.69 -13.88
C GLY A 21 -2.07 -14.21 -13.76
N ALA A 22 -3.38 -13.92 -13.72
CA ALA A 22 -3.89 -12.56 -13.51
C ALA A 22 -3.56 -12.04 -12.10
N LEU A 23 -3.68 -12.88 -11.07
CA LEU A 23 -3.25 -12.57 -9.71
C LEU A 23 -1.74 -12.35 -9.62
N GLY A 24 -0.95 -13.20 -10.29
CA GLY A 24 0.51 -13.05 -10.36
C GLY A 24 0.95 -11.78 -11.10
N MET A 25 0.30 -11.43 -12.21
CA MET A 25 0.58 -10.22 -12.98
C MET A 25 0.09 -8.95 -12.27
N ALA A 26 -1.04 -9.00 -11.57
CA ALA A 26 -1.50 -7.92 -10.71
C ALA A 26 -0.56 -7.74 -9.52
N ALA A 27 -0.11 -8.82 -8.87
CA ALA A 27 0.88 -8.79 -7.81
C ALA A 27 2.23 -8.24 -8.32
N PHE A 28 2.70 -8.64 -9.50
CA PHE A 28 3.95 -8.16 -10.09
C PHE A 28 3.86 -6.70 -10.56
N GLY A 29 2.73 -6.29 -11.12
CA GLY A 29 2.43 -4.89 -11.46
C GLY A 29 2.38 -4.00 -10.21
N LEU A 30 1.73 -4.49 -9.15
CA LEU A 30 1.70 -3.84 -7.85
C LEU A 30 3.09 -3.81 -7.21
N HIS A 31 3.91 -4.86 -7.37
CA HIS A 31 5.31 -4.95 -6.91
C HIS A 31 6.24 -4.02 -7.70
N ARG A 32 5.93 -3.73 -8.98
CA ARG A 32 6.66 -2.78 -9.84
C ARG A 32 6.29 -1.33 -9.50
N LEU A 33 5.02 -1.05 -9.18
CA LEU A 33 4.62 0.20 -8.52
C LEU A 33 5.22 0.31 -7.10
N HIS A 34 5.38 -0.81 -6.38
CA HIS A 34 6.03 -0.84 -5.07
C HIS A 34 7.53 -0.51 -5.14
N ARG A 35 8.20 -0.87 -6.25
CA ARG A 35 9.58 -0.43 -6.55
C ARG A 35 9.64 1.04 -6.99
N TRP A 36 8.50 1.66 -7.28
CA TRP A 36 8.30 3.12 -7.30
C TRP A 36 7.88 3.68 -5.92
N GLY A 37 8.23 2.98 -4.84
CA GLY A 37 8.59 3.67 -3.60
C GLY A 37 9.71 4.66 -3.89
N LEU A 38 9.36 5.89 -4.23
CA LEU A 38 10.25 7.03 -4.05
C LEU A 38 10.63 6.97 -2.57
N SER A 39 11.86 6.54 -2.25
CA SER A 39 12.31 6.63 -0.85
C SER A 39 12.14 8.08 -0.41
N HIS A 40 11.87 8.34 0.86
CA HIS A 40 11.59 9.69 1.37
C HIS A 40 12.67 10.68 0.94
N ASP A 41 13.91 10.22 0.98
CA ASP A 41 15.10 10.79 0.37
C ASP A 41 14.96 11.21 -1.11
N ARG A 42 14.40 10.35 -1.97
CA ARG A 42 14.11 10.68 -3.37
C ARG A 42 12.98 11.70 -3.51
N MET A 43 11.98 11.67 -2.61
CA MET A 43 10.89 12.64 -2.63
C MET A 43 11.38 14.02 -2.17
N GLU A 44 12.15 14.10 -1.09
CA GLU A 44 12.81 15.31 -0.60
C GLU A 44 13.70 15.91 -1.70
N ARG A 45 14.58 15.11 -2.30
CA ARG A 45 15.40 15.55 -3.44
C ARG A 45 14.58 15.99 -4.64
N PHE A 46 13.44 15.33 -4.91
CA PHE A 46 12.56 15.72 -5.99
C PHE A 46 11.89 17.08 -5.72
N VAL A 47 11.39 17.29 -4.51
CA VAL A 47 10.77 18.56 -4.08
C VAL A 47 11.79 19.70 -4.13
N VAL A 48 12.97 19.50 -3.53
CA VAL A 48 14.06 20.49 -3.55
C VAL A 48 14.46 20.82 -4.99
N ARG A 49 14.69 19.81 -5.84
CA ARG A 49 15.06 20.01 -7.24
C ARG A 49 13.96 20.73 -8.03
N ARG A 50 12.69 20.33 -7.85
CA ARG A 50 11.54 20.87 -8.57
C ARG A 50 11.29 22.33 -8.19
N LEU A 51 11.35 22.67 -6.91
CA LEU A 51 11.16 24.03 -6.41
C LEU A 51 12.37 24.91 -6.72
N SER A 52 13.59 24.38 -6.59
CA SER A 52 14.81 25.12 -7.00
C SER A 52 14.74 25.56 -8.45
N HIS A 53 14.31 24.66 -9.36
CA HIS A 53 14.17 25.00 -10.78
C HIS A 53 12.97 25.93 -11.05
N ARG A 54 11.86 25.80 -10.32
CA ARG A 54 10.66 26.61 -10.58
C ARG A 54 10.76 28.05 -10.06
N LEU A 55 11.62 28.25 -9.06
CA LEU A 55 11.81 29.53 -8.40
C LEU A 55 13.18 30.15 -8.71
N ASP A 56 13.96 29.52 -9.61
CA ASP A 56 15.31 29.92 -9.98
C ASP A 56 16.21 30.21 -8.76
N LEU A 57 16.19 29.29 -7.80
CA LEU A 57 16.90 29.48 -6.53
C LEU A 57 18.43 29.41 -6.71
N ASP A 58 19.12 30.35 -6.08
CA ASP A 58 20.58 30.29 -5.90
C ASP A 58 20.99 29.23 -4.86
N ASP A 59 22.30 28.98 -4.73
CA ASP A 59 22.82 27.94 -3.83
C ASP A 59 22.52 28.21 -2.36
N SER A 60 22.46 29.49 -1.94
CA SER A 60 22.14 29.85 -0.56
C SER A 60 20.67 29.59 -0.26
N GLN A 61 19.77 29.92 -1.19
CA GLN A 61 18.34 29.68 -1.11
C GLN A 61 18.01 28.19 -1.20
N ARG A 62 18.72 27.42 -2.03
CA ARG A 62 18.58 25.96 -2.11
C ARG A 62 18.90 25.30 -0.77
N LYS A 63 19.98 25.71 -0.10
CA LYS A 63 20.36 25.15 1.21
C LYS A 63 19.29 25.40 2.28
N VAL A 64 18.66 26.57 2.25
CA VAL A 64 17.51 26.88 3.12
C VAL A 64 16.31 25.98 2.79
N LEU A 65 16.02 25.77 1.50
CA LEU A 65 14.93 24.91 1.07
C LEU A 65 15.14 23.44 1.50
N GLU A 66 16.36 22.93 1.39
CA GLU A 66 16.73 21.58 1.87
C GLU A 66 16.42 21.43 3.36
N ASP A 67 16.91 22.37 4.18
CA ASP A 67 16.72 22.35 5.62
C ASP A 67 15.24 22.49 6.04
N VAL A 68 14.47 23.35 5.36
CA VAL A 68 13.01 23.46 5.56
C VAL A 68 12.30 22.15 5.20
N THR A 69 12.63 21.56 4.04
CA THR A 69 11.99 20.32 3.57
C THR A 69 12.31 19.16 4.51
N HIS A 70 13.56 19.08 4.99
CA HIS A 70 13.99 18.07 5.94
C HIS A 70 13.25 18.19 7.29
N ARG A 71 13.09 19.40 7.83
CA ARG A 71 12.31 19.62 9.06
C ARG A 71 10.84 19.27 8.87
N ALA A 72 10.23 19.71 7.78
CA ALA A 72 8.83 19.41 7.48
C ALA A 72 8.61 17.90 7.37
N ARG A 73 9.54 17.17 6.74
CA ARG A 73 9.51 15.70 6.69
C ARG A 73 9.49 15.09 8.09
N ARG A 74 10.42 15.47 8.98
CA ARG A 74 10.46 14.93 10.35
C ARG A 74 9.20 15.24 11.17
N GLN A 75 8.59 16.40 10.95
CA GLN A 75 7.33 16.75 11.61
C GLN A 75 6.17 15.88 11.11
N LEU A 76 6.11 15.61 9.81
CA LEU A 76 5.10 14.73 9.22
C LEU A 76 5.29 13.27 9.66
N GLU A 77 6.54 12.80 9.78
CA GLU A 77 6.89 11.49 10.36
C GLU A 77 6.37 11.38 11.79
N ALA A 78 6.68 12.35 12.65
CA ALA A 78 6.22 12.35 14.05
C ALA A 78 4.69 12.37 14.17
N ILE A 79 4.00 13.17 13.35
CA ILE A 79 2.53 13.17 13.30
C ILE A 79 2.02 11.80 12.86
N HIS A 80 2.61 11.22 11.82
CA HIS A 80 2.15 9.91 11.38
C HIS A 80 2.31 8.84 12.47
N ASP A 81 3.46 8.77 13.12
CA ASP A 81 3.73 7.79 14.19
C ASP A 81 2.75 7.93 15.36
N GLU A 82 2.33 9.16 15.67
CA GLU A 82 1.33 9.41 16.71
C GLU A 82 -0.08 8.91 16.32
N PHE A 83 -0.48 9.11 15.05
CA PHE A 83 -1.83 8.83 14.60
C PHE A 83 -2.03 7.41 14.04
N GLN A 84 -0.99 6.79 13.48
CA GLN A 84 -1.01 5.42 12.93
C GLN A 84 -1.66 4.40 13.87
N PRO A 85 -1.28 4.29 15.16
CA PRO A 85 -1.86 3.29 16.05
C PRO A 85 -3.33 3.56 16.35
N ARG A 86 -3.74 4.84 16.36
CA ARG A 86 -5.14 5.22 16.56
C ARG A 86 -6.00 4.79 15.38
N VAL A 87 -5.51 4.94 14.16
CA VAL A 87 -6.23 4.48 12.95
C VAL A 87 -6.30 2.95 12.92
N GLU A 88 -5.21 2.25 13.27
CA GLU A 88 -5.20 0.78 13.37
C GLU A 88 -6.23 0.29 14.39
N ALA A 89 -6.32 0.93 15.56
CA ALA A 89 -7.30 0.59 16.58
C ALA A 89 -8.76 0.79 16.13
N VAL A 90 -9.06 1.88 15.41
CA VAL A 90 -10.41 2.12 14.87
C VAL A 90 -10.81 1.05 13.86
N PHE A 91 -9.88 0.67 12.97
CA PHE A 91 -10.13 -0.38 11.99
C PHE A 91 -10.34 -1.75 12.65
N ASP A 92 -9.52 -2.06 13.66
CA ASP A 92 -9.65 -3.29 14.44
C ASP A 92 -10.99 -3.37 15.16
N GLN A 93 -11.40 -2.29 15.81
CA GLN A 93 -12.70 -2.22 16.48
C GLN A 93 -13.85 -2.46 15.49
N ALA A 94 -13.82 -1.84 14.31
CA ALA A 94 -14.84 -2.05 13.29
C ALA A 94 -14.90 -3.51 12.82
N CYS A 95 -13.76 -4.20 12.75
CA CYS A 95 -13.72 -5.63 12.42
C CYS A 95 -14.36 -6.48 13.54
N GLU A 96 -14.06 -6.20 14.81
CA GLU A 96 -14.66 -6.89 15.96
C GLU A 96 -16.19 -6.72 16.00
N GLU A 97 -16.69 -5.51 15.72
CA GLU A 97 -18.13 -5.21 15.65
C GLU A 97 -18.84 -5.98 14.53
N LEU A 98 -18.12 -6.31 13.44
CA LEU A 98 -18.67 -7.07 12.31
C LEU A 98 -18.66 -8.59 12.54
N LEU A 99 -17.79 -9.14 13.38
CA LEU A 99 -17.69 -10.59 13.60
C LEU A 99 -19.01 -11.30 13.94
N PRO A 100 -19.91 -10.74 14.80
CA PRO A 100 -21.15 -11.40 15.18
C PRO A 100 -22.13 -11.61 14.02
N VAL A 101 -22.14 -10.71 13.03
CA VAL A 101 -23.08 -10.75 11.89
C VAL A 101 -22.58 -11.58 10.71
N LEU A 102 -21.32 -12.01 10.76
CA LEU A 102 -20.69 -12.77 9.67
C LEU A 102 -20.83 -14.28 9.86
N ARG A 103 -21.12 -14.97 8.75
CA ARG A 103 -21.06 -16.43 8.65
C ARG A 103 -19.62 -16.94 8.80
N PRO A 104 -19.39 -18.19 9.23
CA PRO A 104 -18.04 -18.73 9.46
C PRO A 104 -17.07 -18.52 8.30
N GLU A 105 -17.50 -18.77 7.06
CA GLU A 105 -16.69 -18.57 5.86
C GLU A 105 -16.29 -17.10 5.62
N GLN A 106 -17.15 -16.16 6.05
CA GLN A 106 -16.89 -14.73 5.92
C GLN A 106 -15.94 -14.22 7.00
N ARG A 107 -15.91 -14.85 8.19
CA ARG A 107 -14.97 -14.50 9.26
C ARG A 107 -13.53 -14.76 8.84
N ALA A 108 -13.26 -15.91 8.22
CA ALA A 108 -11.93 -16.21 7.68
C ALA A 108 -11.48 -15.18 6.63
N LYS A 109 -12.40 -14.71 5.78
CA LYS A 109 -12.12 -13.65 4.81
C LYS A 109 -11.88 -12.29 5.46
N LEU A 110 -12.61 -11.96 6.53
CA LEU A 110 -12.42 -10.73 7.29
C LEU A 110 -11.02 -10.67 7.92
N GLU A 111 -10.51 -11.78 8.45
CA GLU A 111 -9.14 -11.83 9.00
C GLU A 111 -8.07 -11.55 7.93
N THR A 112 -8.23 -12.07 6.72
CA THR A 112 -7.34 -11.73 5.60
C THR A 112 -7.41 -10.24 5.25
N ILE A 113 -8.63 -9.69 5.18
CA ILE A 113 -8.84 -8.25 4.91
C ILE A 113 -8.20 -7.40 6.02
N ARG A 114 -8.30 -7.83 7.28
CA ARG A 114 -7.72 -7.16 8.43
C ARG A 114 -6.19 -7.14 8.38
N ALA A 115 -5.58 -8.27 8.07
CA ALA A 115 -4.13 -8.36 7.88
C ALA A 115 -3.65 -7.48 6.71
N GLU A 116 -4.35 -7.52 5.57
CA GLU A 116 -4.03 -6.66 4.42
C GLU A 116 -4.18 -5.17 4.74
N ALA A 117 -5.22 -4.79 5.49
CA ALA A 117 -5.45 -3.41 5.88
C ALA A 117 -4.33 -2.89 6.78
N ARG A 118 -3.97 -3.62 7.85
CA ARG A 118 -2.84 -3.24 8.73
C ARG A 118 -1.55 -3.07 7.96
N GLU A 119 -1.27 -4.01 7.08
CA GLU A 119 -0.07 -3.98 6.25
C GLU A 119 -0.09 -2.77 5.29
N ARG A 120 -1.23 -2.45 4.68
CA ARG A 120 -1.36 -1.23 3.86
C ARG A 120 -1.20 0.04 4.70
N LEU A 121 -1.77 0.12 5.90
CA LEU A 121 -1.60 1.28 6.78
C LEU A 121 -0.13 1.49 7.15
N ARG A 122 0.58 0.43 7.53
CA ARG A 122 2.03 0.47 7.82
C ARG A 122 2.87 0.88 6.63
N ARG A 123 2.45 0.50 5.41
CA ARG A 123 3.14 0.87 4.16
C ARG A 123 2.87 2.30 3.67
N HIS A 124 1.75 2.92 4.05
CA HIS A 124 1.41 4.29 3.64
C HIS A 124 1.78 5.34 4.69
N GLY A 125 2.47 4.93 5.75
CA GLY A 125 3.15 5.83 6.66
C GLY A 125 4.48 6.35 6.13
N PRO A 126 4.89 7.58 6.46
CA PRO A 126 6.29 7.93 6.43
C PRO A 126 7.04 7.08 7.49
N PRO A 127 8.16 6.42 7.13
CA PRO A 127 8.99 5.63 8.03
C PRO A 127 9.92 6.49 8.88
#